data_AF-A0A442FDF7-F1
#
_entry.id   AF-A0A442FDF7-F1
#
_cell.length_a   1.000
_cell.length_b   1.000
_cell.length_c   1.000
_cell.angle_alpha   90.00
_cell.angle_beta   90.00
_cell.angle_gamma   90.00
#
_symmetry.space_group_name_H-M   'P 1'
#
loop_
_entity.id
_entity.type
_entity.pdbx_description
1 polymer ?
#
loop_
_entity_poly.entity_id
_entity_poly.type
_entity_poly.pdbx_seq_one_letter_code
_entity_poly.pdbx_strand_id
1 'polypeptide(L)'
;MDNTRIEELFESLGPISIRKLFGGKGIYCEGIIVAVVVRGELMLKADAETMPDFEAAGCSQWTYTGSRHGKAVAMPYWSVPD
;
A
#
# COMPACT_ATOMS: atom_id res chain seq x y z
N MET A 1 4.40 -5.97 10.89
CA MET A 1 5.10 -4.67 11.00
C MET A 1 4.39 -3.80 12.05
N ASP A 2 5.08 -3.36 13.09
CA ASP A 2 4.55 -2.44 14.12
C ASP A 2 4.47 -0.99 13.60
N ASN A 3 4.04 -0.04 14.42
CA ASN A 3 3.89 1.37 13.99
C ASN A 3 5.23 2.11 13.96
N THR A 4 6.10 1.88 14.94
CA THR A 4 7.42 2.51 15.04
C THR A 4 8.23 2.25 13.76
N ARG A 5 8.26 0.99 13.30
CA ARG A 5 8.98 0.66 12.07
C ARG A 5 8.40 1.34 10.83
N ILE A 6 7.08 1.55 10.79
CA ILE A 6 6.44 2.26 9.68
C ILE A 6 6.84 3.74 9.72
N GLU A 7 6.79 4.37 10.89
CA GLU A 7 7.18 5.78 11.04
C GLU A 7 8.64 6.02 10.61
N GLU A 8 9.57 5.14 10.98
CA GLU A 8 10.96 5.19 10.52
C GLU A 8 11.09 5.11 8.99
N LEU A 9 10.36 4.18 8.35
CA LEU A 9 10.45 3.98 6.89
C LEU A 9 9.97 5.19 6.09
N PHE A 10 9.02 5.95 6.65
CA PHE A 10 8.41 7.11 5.99
C PHE A 10 8.90 8.45 6.54
N GLU A 11 9.92 8.46 7.41
CA GLU A 11 10.44 9.68 8.05
C GLU A 11 10.82 10.78 7.05
N SER A 12 11.34 10.39 5.87
CA SER A 12 11.72 11.31 4.80
C SER A 12 10.55 12.09 4.18
N LEU A 13 9.31 11.60 4.31
CA LEU A 13 8.10 12.30 3.88
C LEU A 13 7.57 13.28 4.94
N GLY A 14 8.14 13.25 6.14
CA GLY A 14 7.65 13.98 7.31
C GLY A 14 6.65 13.17 8.14
N PRO A 15 5.91 13.83 9.05
CA PRO A 15 4.99 13.16 9.95
C PRO A 15 3.88 12.40 9.21
N ILE A 16 3.80 11.10 9.45
CA ILE A 16 2.72 10.26 8.94
C ILE A 16 1.64 10.01 10.01
N SER A 17 0.46 9.59 9.56
CA SER A 17 -0.57 9.03 10.43
C SER A 17 -0.95 7.61 9.98
N ILE A 18 -1.18 6.73 10.96
CA ILE A 18 -1.50 5.33 10.72
C ILE A 18 -2.93 5.08 11.19
N ARG A 19 -3.78 4.55 10.29
CA ARG A 19 -5.21 4.26 10.57
C ARG A 19 -5.53 2.81 10.25
N LYS A 20 -6.59 2.25 10.85
CA LYS A 20 -7.09 0.93 10.46
C LYS A 20 -7.70 1.00 9.07
N LEU A 21 -7.22 0.17 8.14
CA LEU A 21 -7.74 0.11 6.78
C LEU A 21 -7.59 -1.31 6.22
N PHE A 22 -8.65 -1.84 5.58
CA PHE A 22 -8.67 -3.17 4.97
C PHE A 22 -8.26 -4.33 5.90
N GLY A 23 -8.58 -4.23 7.19
CA GLY A 23 -8.16 -5.20 8.19
C GLY A 23 -6.67 -5.13 8.57
N GLY A 24 -5.93 -4.16 8.02
CA GLY A 24 -4.55 -3.84 8.33
C GLY A 24 -4.39 -2.35 8.65
N LYS A 25 -3.31 -1.75 8.13
CA LYS A 25 -2.94 -0.35 8.38
C LYS A 25 -2.94 0.44 7.08
N GLY A 26 -3.54 1.62 7.08
CA GLY A 26 -3.35 2.64 6.06
C GLY A 26 -2.39 3.70 6.56
N ILE A 27 -1.45 4.10 5.70
CA ILE A 27 -0.37 5.03 5.99
C ILE A 27 -0.64 6.31 5.21
N TYR A 28 -0.72 7.44 5.92
CA TYR A 28 -1.11 8.72 5.37
C TYR A 28 -0.04 9.78 5.64
N CYS A 29 0.38 10.50 4.61
CA CYS A 29 1.22 11.70 4.71
C CYS A 29 0.33 12.91 4.41
N GLU A 30 0.27 13.89 5.33
CA GLU A 30 -0.60 15.07 5.19
C GLU A 30 -2.08 14.74 4.85
N GLY A 31 -2.58 13.61 5.34
CA GLY A 31 -3.94 13.12 5.07
C GLY A 31 -4.11 12.39 3.74
N ILE A 32 -3.08 12.31 2.91
CA ILE A 32 -3.06 11.57 1.64
C ILE A 32 -2.54 10.15 1.89
N ILE A 33 -3.28 9.14 1.42
CA ILE A 33 -2.85 7.74 1.54
C ILE A 33 -1.71 7.43 0.58
N VAL A 34 -0.60 6.94 1.12
CA VAL A 34 0.63 6.62 0.37
C VAL A 34 0.98 5.14 0.39
N ALA A 35 0.55 4.40 1.42
CA ALA A 35 0.85 2.97 1.54
C ALA A 35 -0.18 2.25 2.43
N VAL A 36 -0.16 0.93 2.39
CA VAL A 36 -0.91 0.05 3.28
C VAL A 36 -0.02 -1.06 3.82
N VAL A 37 -0.30 -1.53 5.03
CA VAL A 37 0.17 -2.84 5.51
C VAL A 37 -1.02 -3.77 5.55
N VAL A 38 -1.05 -4.76 4.66
CA VAL A 38 -2.13 -5.74 4.54
C VAL A 38 -1.52 -7.14 4.49
N ARG A 39 -2.13 -8.12 5.18
CA ARG A 39 -1.60 -9.49 5.27
C ARG A 39 -0.14 -9.58 5.76
N GLY A 40 0.32 -8.58 6.51
CA GLY A 40 1.68 -8.51 7.03
C GLY A 40 2.70 -7.85 6.11
N GLU A 41 2.31 -7.48 4.89
CA GLU A 41 3.17 -6.94 3.85
C GLU A 41 2.95 -5.44 3.66
N LEU A 42 4.02 -4.67 3.48
CA LEU A 42 3.97 -3.26 3.13
C LEU A 42 3.78 -3.12 1.61
N MET A 43 2.78 -2.35 1.21
CA MET A 43 2.47 -2.10 -0.18
C MET A 43 2.33 -0.59 -0.43
N LEU A 44 2.98 -0.08 -1.47
CA LEU A 44 2.95 1.34 -1.84
C LEU A 44 1.79 1.62 -2.78
N LYS A 45 1.19 2.80 -2.65
CA LYS A 45 0.18 3.25 -3.60
C LYS A 45 0.85 3.70 -4.90
N ALA A 46 0.37 3.19 -6.02
CA ALA A 46 0.78 3.64 -7.34
C ALA A 46 -0.43 4.18 -8.11
N ASP A 47 -0.21 5.21 -8.91
CA ASP A 47 -1.17 5.77 -9.85
C ASP A 47 -0.86 5.32 -11.29
N ALA A 48 -1.64 5.81 -12.25
CA ALA A 48 -1.48 5.40 -13.65
C ALA A 48 -0.10 5.74 -14.25
N GLU A 49 0.62 6.73 -13.69
CA GLU A 49 1.94 7.14 -14.16
C GLU A 49 3.04 6.25 -13.58
N THR A 50 2.90 5.85 -12.31
CA THR A 50 3.92 5.07 -11.58
C THR A 50 3.70 3.56 -11.64
N MET A 51 2.48 3.08 -11.92
CA MET A 51 2.18 1.65 -12.08
C MET A 51 3.12 0.89 -13.04
N PRO A 52 3.47 1.43 -14.23
CA PRO A 52 4.40 0.74 -15.13
C PRO A 52 5.79 0.52 -14.53
N ASP A 53 6.26 1.42 -13.67
CA ASP A 53 7.58 1.30 -13.04
C ASP A 53 7.59 0.17 -12.00
N PHE A 54 6.50 0.03 -11.23
CA PHE A 54 6.34 -1.09 -10.30
C PHE A 54 6.26 -2.42 -11.05
N GLU A 55 5.52 -2.48 -12.15
CA GLU A 55 5.43 -3.70 -12.97
C GLU A 55 6.80 -4.06 -13.57
N ALA A 56 7.54 -3.08 -14.10
CA ALA A 56 8.88 -3.26 -14.63
C ALA A 56 9.90 -3.69 -13.56
N ALA A 57 9.71 -3.25 -12.31
CA ALA A 57 10.51 -3.67 -11.16
C ALA A 57 10.13 -5.07 -10.63
N GLY A 58 9.15 -5.75 -11.23
CA GLY A 58 8.70 -7.08 -10.81
C GLY A 58 7.78 -7.07 -9.58
N CYS A 59 7.25 -5.90 -9.21
CA CYS A 59 6.32 -5.78 -8.09
C CYS A 59 4.95 -6.39 -8.45
N SER A 60 4.26 -6.88 -7.42
CA SER A 60 2.93 -7.47 -7.58
C SER A 60 1.83 -6.52 -7.13
N GLN A 61 0.85 -6.29 -7.99
CA GLN A 61 -0.35 -5.53 -7.63
C GLN A 61 -1.26 -6.35 -6.72
N TRP A 62 -1.79 -5.72 -5.67
CA TRP A 62 -2.77 -6.35 -4.81
C TRP A 62 -4.10 -6.54 -5.53
N THR A 63 -4.52 -7.80 -5.64
CA THR A 63 -5.85 -8.19 -6.11
C THR A 63 -6.63 -8.94 -5.03
N TYR A 64 -7.95 -8.79 -5.02
CA TYR A 64 -8.84 -9.59 -4.18
C TYR A 64 -10.16 -9.90 -4.88
N THR A 65 -10.82 -10.98 -4.46
CA THR A 65 -12.14 -11.34 -4.97
C THR A 65 -13.22 -10.57 -4.22
N GLY A 66 -13.96 -9.70 -4.93
CA GLY A 66 -15.05 -8.93 -4.36
C GLY A 66 -16.24 -9.80 -3.99
N SER A 67 -16.70 -9.71 -2.74
CA SER A 67 -17.78 -10.53 -2.19
C SER A 67 -19.13 -10.35 -2.90
N ARG A 68 -19.37 -9.21 -3.56
CA ARG A 68 -20.65 -8.89 -4.20
C ARG A 68 -20.86 -9.64 -5.53
N HIS A 69 -19.80 -9.91 -6.28
CA HIS A 69 -19.90 -10.46 -7.65
C HIS A 69 -18.89 -11.57 -7.96
N GLY A 70 -18.03 -11.96 -7.01
CA GLY A 70 -16.98 -12.95 -7.23
C GLY A 70 -15.90 -12.51 -8.23
N LYS A 71 -15.87 -11.23 -8.61
CA LYS A 71 -14.91 -10.68 -9.57
C LYS A 71 -13.62 -10.27 -8.86
N ALA A 72 -12.48 -10.44 -9.53
CA ALA A 72 -11.22 -9.87 -9.10
C ALA A 72 -11.30 -8.33 -9.17
N VAL A 73 -10.85 -7.68 -8.10
CA VAL A 73 -10.70 -6.24 -7.98
C VAL A 73 -9.22 -5.96 -7.78
N ALA A 74 -8.63 -5.16 -8.66
CA ALA A 74 -7.26 -4.70 -8.57
C ALA A 74 -7.22 -3.39 -7.77
N MET A 75 -6.45 -3.38 -6.68
CA MET A 75 -6.24 -2.21 -5.85
C MET A 75 -5.00 -1.45 -6.33
N PRO A 76 -4.93 -0.13 -6.14
CA PRO A 76 -3.77 0.67 -6.56
C PRO A 76 -2.59 0.51 -5.58
N TYR A 77 -2.38 -0.68 -5.00
CA TYR A 77 -1.31 -0.95 -4.05
C TYR A 77 -0.42 -2.08 -4.59
N TRP A 78 0.88 -1.85 -4.56
CA TRP A 78 1.89 -2.73 -5.15
C TRP A 78 2.90 -3.13 -4.09
N SER A 79 3.43 -4.35 -4.17
CA SER A 79 4.54 -4.78 -3.32
C SER A 79 5.74 -3.85 -3.51
N VAL A 80 6.62 -3.81 -2.52
CA VAL A 80 7.96 -3.21 -2.71
C VAL A 80 8.85 -4.20 -3.47
N PRO A 81 9.82 -3.72 -4.28
CA PRO A 81 10.87 -4.57 -4.84
C PRO A 81 11.70 -5.24 -3.74
N ASP A 82 12.30 -6.39 -4.05
CA ASP A 82 13.27 -7.08 -3.16
C ASP A 82 14.60 -6.32 -3.02
#